data_AF-V4SDS4-F1
#
_entry.id   AF-V4SDS4-F1
#
_cell.length_a   1.000
_cell.length_b   1.000
_cell.length_c   1.000
_cell.angle_alpha   90.00
_cell.angle_beta   90.00
_cell.angle_gamma   90.00
#
_symmetry.space_group_name_H-M   'P 1'
#
loop_
_entity.id
_entity.type
_entity.pdbx_description
1 polymer ?
#
loop_
_entity_poly.entity_id
_entity_poly.type
_entity_poly.pdbx_seq_one_letter_code
_entity_poly.pdbx_strand_id
1 'polypeptide(L)' 'MHPAQLALARLHHQGDDVRPIPRTTKFEQLNENIEALTVKLAPEEMAEHDSIALADVVKGDRHPDTVTTYKDSDTPPLS' A
#
# COMPACT_ATOMS: atom_id res chain seq x y z
N MET A 1 3.71 -17.72 -1.48
CA MET A 1 3.86 -16.26 -1.67
C MET A 1 2.81 -15.56 -0.83
N HIS A 2 3.22 -14.69 0.10
CA HIS A 2 2.29 -13.96 0.96
C HIS A 2 1.63 -12.80 0.20
N PRO A 3 0.38 -12.41 0.50
CA PRO A 3 -0.30 -11.31 -0.18
C PRO A 3 0.49 -9.99 -0.13
N ALA A 4 1.14 -9.69 1.01
CA ALA A 4 1.99 -8.52 1.16
C ALA A 4 3.21 -8.55 0.23
N GLN A 5 3.83 -9.72 0.09
CA GLN A 5 4.98 -9.92 -0.79
C GLN A 5 4.61 -9.70 -2.26
N LEU A 6 3.46 -10.21 -2.69
CA LEU A 6 2.95 -9.98 -4.04
C LEU A 6 2.62 -8.50 -4.30
N ALA A 7 1.99 -7.83 -3.33
CA ALA A 7 1.67 -6.41 -3.44
C ALA A 7 2.93 -5.54 -3.55
N LEU A 8 3.95 -5.81 -2.73
CA LEU A 8 5.23 -5.11 -2.77
C LEU A 8 5.99 -5.39 -4.07
N ALA A 9 6.03 -6.66 -4.51
CA ALA A 9 6.65 -7.03 -5.78
C ALA A 9 6.04 -6.26 -6.94
N ARG A 10 4.71 -6.12 -7.00
CA ARG A 10 4.03 -5.31 -8.03
C ARG A 10 4.45 -3.85 -7.99
N LEU A 11 4.47 -3.22 -6.80
CA LEU A 11 4.91 -1.82 -6.66
C LEU A 11 6.34 -1.61 -7.14
N HIS A 12 7.24 -2.58 -6.88
CA HIS A 12 8.60 -2.53 -7.39
C HIS A 12 8.71 -2.62 -8.92
N HIS A 13 7.73 -3.24 -9.60
CA HIS A 13 7.69 -3.33 -11.06
C HIS A 13 7.03 -2.12 -11.74
N GLN A 14 6.34 -1.24 -11.00
CA GLN A 14 5.63 -0.08 -11.58
C GLN A 14 6.54 1.01 -12.14
N GLY A 15 7.81 1.04 -11.74
CA GLY A 15 8.80 2.00 -12.22
C GLY A 15 9.92 2.25 -11.21
N ASP A 16 11.08 2.71 -11.69
CA ASP A 16 12.23 3.01 -10.83
C ASP A 16 12.00 4.20 -9.88
N ASP A 17 10.98 5.00 -10.16
CA ASP A 17 10.50 6.14 -9.38
C ASP A 17 9.52 5.74 -8.26
N VAL A 18 9.07 4.49 -8.22
CA VAL A 18 8.16 3.96 -7.20
C VAL A 18 8.96 3.19 -6.14
N ARG A 19 9.02 3.74 -4.92
CA ARG A 19 9.68 3.10 -3.77
C ARG A 19 8.68 2.87 -2.64
N PRO A 20 8.19 1.62 -2.44
CA PRO A 20 7.29 1.33 -1.33
C PRO A 20 8.03 1.44 0.01
N ILE A 21 7.34 1.98 1.03
CA ILE A 21 7.87 2.12 2.39
C ILE A 21 6.96 1.35 3.35
N PRO A 22 7.00 0.00 3.33
CA PRO A 22 6.17 -0.81 4.19
C PRO A 22 6.60 -0.65 5.65
N ARG A 23 5.62 -0.40 6.53
CA ARG A 23 5.82 -0.40 7.98
C ARG A 23 5.34 -1.72 8.57
N THR A 24 6.12 -2.27 9.49
CA THR A 24 5.75 -3.43 10.30
C THR A 24 6.29 -3.29 11.73
N THR A 25 5.69 -3.98 12.68
CA THR A 25 6.21 -4.14 14.06
C THR A 25 6.72 -5.56 14.34
N LYS A 26 6.51 -6.51 13.41
CA LYS A 26 6.89 -7.92 13.56
C LYS A 26 8.07 -8.26 12.65
N PHE A 27 8.99 -9.07 13.16
CA PHE A 27 10.21 -9.44 12.45
C PHE A 27 9.93 -10.39 11.27
N GLU A 28 8.99 -11.32 11.42
CA GLU A 28 8.61 -12.26 10.37
C GLU A 28 8.07 -11.52 9.14
N GLN A 29 7.23 -10.51 9.37
CA GLN A 29 6.68 -9.65 8.33
C GLN A 29 7.75 -8.78 7.66
N LEU A 30 8.80 -8.40 8.39
CA LEU A 30 9.94 -7.70 7.80
C LEU A 30 10.66 -8.59 6.79
N ASN A 31 10.90 -9.87 7.14
CA ASN A 31 11.54 -10.82 6.24
C ASN A 31 10.69 -11.04 4.98
N GLU A 32 9.37 -11.23 5.12
CA GLU A 32 8.46 -11.36 3.98
C GLU A 32 8.49 -10.12 3.06
N ASN A 33 8.56 -8.92 3.63
CA ASN A 33 8.67 -7.68 2.86
C ASN A 33 9.99 -7.61 2.08
N ILE A 34 11.10 -8.09 2.66
CA ILE A 34 12.41 -8.13 1.99
C ILE A 34 12.40 -9.17 0.86
N GLU A 35 11.82 -10.34 1.10
CA GLU A 35 11.70 -11.41 0.10
C GLU A 35 10.92 -10.98 -1.15
N ALA A 36 10.07 -9.95 -1.06
CA ALA A 36 9.36 -9.36 -2.19
C ALA A 36 10.28 -8.85 -3.30
N LEU A 37 11.51 -8.43 -2.95
CA LEU A 37 12.52 -7.96 -3.92
C LEU A 37 13.02 -9.07 -4.86
N THR A 38 12.84 -10.33 -4.47
CA THR A 38 13.30 -11.49 -5.24
C THR A 38 12.22 -12.06 -6.16
N VAL A 39 10.97 -11.62 -5.97
CA VAL A 39 9.83 -12.09 -6.74
C VAL A 39 9.90 -11.47 -8.14
N LYS A 40 9.95 -12.33 -9.15
CA LYS A 40 9.85 -11.93 -10.56
C LYS A 40 8.43 -12.18 -11.01
N LEU A 41 7.75 -11.13 -11.47
CA LEU A 41 6.43 -11.24 -12.06
C LEU A 41 6.57 -11.17 -13.57
N ALA A 42 5.99 -12.14 -14.29
CA ALA A 42 5.93 -12.06 -15.74
C ALA A 42 5.00 -10.90 -16.16
N PRO A 43 5.26 -10.24 -17.30
CA PRO A 43 4.40 -9.17 -17.80
C PRO A 43 2.94 -9.57 -17.93
N GLU A 44 2.67 -10.84 -18.29
CA GLU A 44 1.32 -11.38 -18.44
C GLU A 44 0.59 -11.50 -17.09
N GLU A 45 1.29 -11.98 -16.05
CA GLU A 45 0.74 -12.08 -14.68
C GLU A 45 0.43 -10.69 -14.11
N MET A 46 1.28 -9.71 -14.41
CA MET A 46 1.11 -8.33 -14.00
C MET A 46 -0.10 -7.69 -14.69
N ALA A 47 -0.30 -7.95 -15.99
CA ALA A 47 -1.47 -7.47 -16.74
C ALA A 47 -2.79 -8.07 -16.21
N GLU A 48 -2.79 -9.35 -15.82
CA GLU A 48 -3.94 -9.97 -15.16
C GLU A 48 -4.26 -9.28 -13.82
N HIS A 49 -3.24 -9.02 -13.00
CA HIS A 49 -3.42 -8.35 -11.70
C HIS A 49 -3.90 -6.90 -11.84
N ASP A 50 -3.38 -6.18 -12.83
CA ASP A 50 -3.82 -4.81 -13.14
C ASP A 50 -5.27 -4.77 -13.62
N SER A 51 -5.72 -5.79 -14.37
CA SER A 51 -7.11 -5.89 -14.83
C SER A 51 -8.12 -6.05 -13.68
N ILE A 52 -7.70 -6.68 -12.57
CA ILE A 52 -8.52 -6.91 -11.38
C ILE A 52 -8.44 -5.70 -10.44
N ALA A 53 -7.31 -4.99 -10.43
CA ALA A 53 -7.11 -3.79 -9.61
C ALA A 53 -7.86 -2.59 -10.21
N LEU A 54 -9.16 -2.47 -9.91
CA LEU A 54 -9.94 -1.31 -10.33
C LEU A 54 -9.41 -0.03 -9.64
N ALA A 55 -8.66 0.78 -10.37
CA ALA A 55 -8.20 2.11 -9.92
C ALA A 55 -9.37 3.04 -9.52
N ASP A 56 -10.59 2.72 -9.96
CA ASP A 56 -11.80 3.51 -9.74
C ASP A 56 -12.66 3.06 -8.53
N VAL A 57 -12.33 1.96 -7.82
CA VAL A 57 -13.13 1.48 -6.68
C VAL A 57 -12.89 2.31 -5.41
N VAL A 58 -11.70 2.88 -5.24
CA VAL A 58 -11.35 3.68 -4.05
C VAL A 58 -11.08 5.11 -4.45
N LYS A 59 -12.15 5.86 -4.74
CA LYS A 59 -12.13 7.31 -4.83
C LYS A 59 -12.80 7.88 -3.58
N GLY A 60 -12.04 8.59 -2.75
CA GLY A 60 -12.58 9.17 -1.52
C GLY A 60 -11.52 9.65 -0.55
N ASP A 61 -11.98 10.36 0.48
CA ASP A 61 -11.17 10.80 1.60
C ASP A 61 -10.60 9.58 2.37
N ARG A 62 -9.48 9.76 3.07
CA ARG A 62 -8.80 8.67 3.83
C ARG A 62 -9.70 8.05 4.91
N HIS A 63 -10.77 8.73 5.27
CA HIS A 63 -11.71 8.34 6.31
C HIS A 63 -13.14 8.48 5.76
N PRO A 64 -14.05 7.56 6.10
CA PRO A 64 -15.47 7.80 5.88
C PRO A 64 -15.91 9.01 6.71
N ASP A 65 -16.90 9.78 6.21
CA ASP A 65 -17.38 11.03 6.83
C ASP A 65 -17.84 10.86 8.30
N THR A 66 -18.05 9.63 8.74
CA THR A 66 -18.50 9.26 10.10
C THR A 66 -17.36 9.13 11.12
N VAL A 67 -16.10 9.21 10.69
CA VAL A 67 -14.94 9.09 11.59
C VAL A 67 -14.37 10.48 11.86
N THR A 68 -14.47 10.92 13.12
CA THR A 68 -13.83 12.16 13.60
C THR A 68 -12.31 12.02 13.55
N THR A 69 -11.64 12.99 12.92
CA THR A 69 -10.18 12.93 12.70
C THR A 69 -9.48 14.17 13.26
N TYR A 70 -8.17 14.25 13.08
CA TYR A 70 -7.41 15.47 13.37
C TYR A 70 -7.93 16.69 12.59
N LYS A 71 -8.64 16.47 11.48
CA LYS A 71 -9.28 17.54 10.70
C LYS A 71 -10.37 18.26 11.50
N ASP A 72 -10.95 17.58 12.49
CA ASP A 72 -12.04 18.06 13.35
C ASP A 72 -11.55 18.42 14.76
N SER A 73 -10.22 18.46 14.96
CA SER A 73 -9.61 18.75 16.26
C SER A 73 -9.34 20.25 16.40
N ASP A 74 -10.25 20.95 17.06
CA ASP A 74 -10.01 22.35 17.45
C ASP A 74 -8.93 22.46 18.52
N THR A 75 -8.09 23.48 18.40
CA THR A 75 -7.10 23.81 19.44
C THR A 75 -7.76 24.71 20.48
N PRO A 76 -7.62 24.42 21.78
CA PRO A 76 -8.19 25.28 22.82
C PRO A 76 -7.63 26.72 22.70
N PRO A 77 -8.46 27.76 22.91
CA PRO A 77 -8.04 29.14 22.76
C PRO A 77 -6.91 29.48 23.74
N LEU A 78 -5.96 30.29 23.29
CA LEU A 78 -4.88 30.76 24.14
C LEU A 78 -5.45 31.67 25.23
N SER A 79 -5.18 31.33 26.50
CA SER A 79 -5.53 32.13 27.69
C SER A 79 -4.79 33.46 27.74
#